data_AF-A0A0F9ESJ4-F1
#
_entry.id   AF-A0A0F9ESJ4-F1
#
_cell.length_a   1.000
_cell.length_b   1.000
_cell.length_c   1.000
_cell.angle_alpha   90.00
_cell.angle_beta   90.00
_cell.angle_gamma   90.00
#
_symmetry.space_group_name_H-M   'P 1'
#
loop_
_entity.id
_entity.type
_entity.pdbx_description
1 polymer ?
#
loop_
_entity_poly.entity_id
_entity_poly.type
_entity_poly.pdbx_seq_one_letter_code
_entity_poly.pdbx_strand_id
1 'polypeptide(L)'
;MKGVNSFSGYVTYMLEEMMQKDKTFAKYAPKIEKISVDEDRVILKDTIKNRIAEVAMQRGELFCQLCEDKNCVHVGFAWAIPEVYELLNAKGIKRPK
;
A
#
# COMPACT_ATOMS: atom_id res chain seq x y z
N MET A 1 -13.43 -23.14 13.60
CA MET A 1 -13.21 -22.82 15.03
C MET A 1 -13.30 -24.12 15.84
N LYS A 2 -12.19 -24.81 16.07
CA LYS A 2 -12.15 -25.97 16.99
C LYS A 2 -11.18 -25.61 18.12
N GLY A 3 -11.66 -25.60 19.37
CA GLY A 3 -10.79 -25.57 20.56
C GLY A 3 -10.56 -24.22 21.27
N VAL A 4 -11.23 -23.14 20.86
CA VAL A 4 -11.13 -21.85 21.57
C VAL A 4 -12.20 -21.77 22.65
N ASN A 5 -11.82 -22.01 23.92
CA ASN A 5 -12.76 -22.10 25.04
C ASN A 5 -12.63 -20.93 26.04
N SER A 6 -11.76 -19.96 25.75
CA SER A 6 -11.49 -18.82 26.63
C SER A 6 -11.17 -17.57 25.81
N PHE A 7 -11.38 -16.40 26.42
CA PHE A 7 -11.04 -15.11 25.82
C PHE A 7 -9.56 -15.03 25.44
N SER A 8 -8.66 -15.48 26.34
CA SER A 8 -7.23 -15.54 26.06
C SER A 8 -6.91 -16.46 24.89
N GLY A 9 -7.61 -17.59 24.75
CA GLY A 9 -7.48 -18.47 23.60
C GLY A 9 -7.92 -17.82 22.30
N TYR A 10 -8.97 -16.98 22.34
CA TYR A 10 -9.44 -16.24 21.17
C TYR A 10 -8.43 -15.18 20.72
N VAL A 11 -7.89 -14.41 21.67
CA VAL A 11 -6.85 -13.41 21.39
C VAL A 11 -5.60 -14.07 20.82
N THR A 12 -5.18 -15.20 21.41
CA THR A 12 -4.01 -15.96 20.94
C THR A 12 -4.21 -16.46 19.51
N TYR A 13 -5.36 -17.08 19.23
CA TYR A 13 -5.71 -17.54 17.88
C TYR A 13 -5.73 -16.39 16.86
N MET A 14 -6.31 -15.25 17.22
CA MET A 14 -6.33 -14.06 16.36
C MET A 14 -4.92 -13.54 16.05
N LEU A 15 -4.04 -13.50 17.06
CA LEU A 15 -2.64 -13.10 16.89
C LEU A 15 -1.90 -14.10 15.99
N GLU A 16 -2.07 -15.41 16.20
CA GLU A 16 -1.47 -16.45 15.38
C GLU A 16 -1.93 -16.36 13.91
N GLU A 17 -3.22 -16.15 13.68
CA GLU A 17 -3.78 -15.97 12.34
C GLU A 17 -3.22 -14.71 11.65
N MET A 18 -3.09 -13.60 12.39
CA MET A 18 -2.45 -12.38 11.89
C MET A 18 -0.96 -12.60 11.58
N MET A 19 -0.23 -13.30 12.44
CA MET A 19 1.19 -13.63 12.22
C MET A 19 1.39 -14.56 11.03
N GLN A 20 0.50 -15.53 10.81
CA GLN A 20 0.54 -16.38 9.62
C GLN A 20 0.28 -15.57 8.36
N LYS A 21 -0.77 -14.72 8.36
CA LYS A 21 -1.03 -13.77 7.29
C LYS A 21 0.20 -12.92 7.02
N ASP A 22 0.79 -12.31 8.04
CA ASP A 22 2.01 -11.50 7.95
C ASP A 22 3.20 -12.26 7.33
N LYS A 23 3.47 -13.51 7.74
CA LYS A 23 4.52 -14.35 7.12
C LYS A 23 4.26 -14.63 5.64
N THR A 24 2.99 -14.82 5.28
CA THR A 24 2.57 -15.03 3.89
C THR A 24 2.72 -13.73 3.09
N PHE A 25 2.31 -12.60 3.67
CA PHE A 25 2.49 -11.27 3.12
C PHE A 25 3.98 -10.95 2.96
N ALA A 26 4.84 -11.13 3.96
CA ALA A 26 6.27 -10.86 3.86
C ALA A 26 6.98 -11.63 2.73
N LYS A 27 6.47 -12.81 2.35
CA LYS A 27 7.03 -13.65 1.28
C LYS A 27 6.59 -13.23 -0.13
N TYR A 28 5.37 -12.71 -0.29
CA TYR A 28 4.78 -12.38 -1.59
C TYR A 28 4.46 -10.89 -1.79
N ALA A 29 4.51 -10.10 -0.72
CA ALA A 29 4.23 -8.67 -0.77
C ALA A 29 5.32 -8.00 -1.60
N PRO A 30 4.92 -7.15 -2.56
CA PRO A 30 5.82 -6.19 -3.12
C PRO A 30 6.51 -5.45 -1.98
N LYS A 31 7.83 -5.57 -1.86
CA LYS A 31 8.63 -4.84 -0.86
C LYS A 31 8.74 -3.37 -1.28
N ILE A 32 7.59 -2.73 -1.38
CA ILE A 32 7.43 -1.33 -1.71
C ILE A 32 7.28 -0.58 -0.39
N GLU A 33 8.19 0.35 -0.13
CA GLU A 33 8.19 1.17 1.07
C GLU A 33 7.87 2.62 0.70
N LYS A 34 7.04 3.29 1.49
CA LYS A 34 6.81 4.74 1.37
C LYS A 34 8.06 5.46 1.90
N ILE A 35 8.71 6.28 1.07
CA ILE A 35 9.80 7.16 1.52
C ILE A 35 9.20 8.50 1.97
N SER A 36 8.47 9.16 1.08
CA SER A 36 7.87 10.47 1.34
C SER A 36 6.60 10.67 0.52
N VAL A 37 5.76 11.59 0.99
CA VAL A 37 4.58 12.07 0.31
C VAL A 37 4.72 13.59 0.26
N ASP A 38 4.83 14.13 -0.95
CA ASP A 38 4.84 15.57 -1.21
C ASP A 38 3.47 15.98 -1.75
N GLU A 39 3.24 17.28 -1.94
CA GLU A 39 1.94 17.80 -2.41
C GLU A 39 1.49 17.15 -3.72
N ASP A 40 2.39 17.01 -4.70
CA ASP A 40 2.08 16.55 -6.06
C ASP A 40 2.62 15.14 -6.39
N ARG A 41 3.34 14.49 -5.47
CA ARG A 41 4.02 13.23 -5.76
C ARG A 41 4.25 12.37 -4.54
N VAL A 42 4.35 11.06 -4.79
CA VAL A 42 4.64 10.04 -3.78
C VAL A 42 5.92 9.34 -4.18
N ILE A 43 6.89 9.33 -3.27
CA ILE A 43 8.17 8.65 -3.49
C ILE A 43 8.11 7.29 -2.80
N LEU A 44 8.25 6.24 -3.60
CA LEU A 44 8.21 4.85 -3.18
C LEU A 44 9.56 4.18 -3.45
N LYS A 45 10.03 3.36 -2.51
CA LYS A 45 11.19 2.50 -2.70
C LYS A 45 10.71 1.13 -3.13
N ASP A 46 11.03 0.72 -4.36
CA ASP A 46 10.80 -0.63 -4.82
C ASP A 46 12.04 -1.49 -4.54
N THR A 47 11.97 -2.32 -3.51
CA THR A 47 13.07 -3.22 -3.14
C THR A 47 13.16 -4.45 -4.07
N ILE A 48 12.11 -4.75 -4.85
CA ILE A 48 12.14 -5.84 -5.84
C ILE A 48 12.98 -5.40 -7.05
N LYS A 49 12.71 -4.20 -7.56
CA LYS A 49 13.45 -3.62 -8.69
C LYS A 49 14.73 -2.88 -8.28
N ASN A 50 14.94 -2.72 -6.97
CA ASN A 50 16.01 -1.90 -6.37
C ASN A 50 16.07 -0.49 -6.95
N ARG A 51 14.90 0.14 -7.11
CA ARG A 51 14.72 1.47 -7.72
C ARG A 51 13.78 2.34 -6.90
N ILE A 52 13.90 3.65 -7.07
CA ILE A 52 12.93 4.62 -6.55
C ILE A 52 11.86 4.81 -7.62
N ALA A 53 10.59 4.65 -7.22
CA ALA A 53 9.43 4.92 -8.05
C ALA A 53 8.78 6.23 -7.60
N GLU A 54 8.68 7.17 -8.51
CA GLU A 54 7.94 8.42 -8.29
C GLU A 54 6.54 8.26 -8.91
N VAL A 55 5.51 8.45 -8.08
CA VAL A 55 4.11 8.47 -8.52
C VAL A 55 3.63 9.92 -8.46
N ALA A 56 3.43 10.52 -9.63
CA ALA A 56 2.98 11.90 -9.75
C ALA A 56 1.45 11.97 -9.79
N MET A 57 0.89 13.00 -9.16
CA MET A 57 -0.52 13.37 -9.23
C MET A 57 -0.70 14.35 -10.38
N GLN A 58 -1.00 13.87 -11.59
CA GLN A 58 -1.11 14.72 -12.78
C GLN A 58 -2.51 14.62 -13.37
N ARG A 59 -3.10 15.77 -13.71
CA ARG A 59 -4.39 15.87 -14.42
C ARG A 59 -5.55 15.11 -13.75
N GLY A 60 -5.50 14.97 -12.43
CA GLY A 60 -6.52 14.25 -11.68
C GLY A 60 -6.35 12.73 -11.64
N GLU A 61 -5.18 12.20 -12.01
CA GLU A 61 -4.87 10.78 -11.91
C GLU A 61 -3.48 10.56 -11.27
N LEU A 62 -3.24 9.36 -10.73
CA LEU A 62 -1.93 8.92 -10.30
C LEU A 62 -1.20 8.26 -11.47
N PHE A 63 0.04 8.69 -11.73
CA PHE A 63 0.86 8.17 -12.80
C PHE A 63 2.26 7.82 -12.28
N CYS A 64 2.70 6.59 -12.50
CA CYS A 64 4.04 6.16 -12.10
C CYS A 64 5.07 6.53 -13.17
N GLN A 65 6.03 7.39 -12.82
CA GLN A 65 7.14 7.77 -13.70
C GLN A 65 8.11 6.62 -13.96
N LEU A 66 8.20 5.64 -13.05
CA LEU A 66 9.10 4.50 -13.22
C LEU A 66 8.55 3.42 -14.18
N CYS A 67 7.23 3.19 -14.15
CA CYS A 67 6.58 2.21 -15.02
C CYS A 67 5.96 2.84 -16.27
N GLU A 68 5.93 4.17 -16.34
CA GLU A 68 5.23 4.96 -17.38
C GLU A 68 3.77 4.52 -17.58
N ASP A 69 3.14 4.09 -16.48
CA ASP A 69 1.82 3.49 -16.48
C ASP A 69 1.01 3.97 -15.26
N LYS A 70 -0.30 4.08 -15.47
CA LYS A 70 -1.31 4.37 -14.44
C LYS A 70 -1.83 3.10 -13.75
N ASN A 71 -1.63 1.93 -14.35
CA ASN A 71 -2.12 0.64 -13.84
C ASN A 71 -0.99 -0.27 -13.34
N CYS A 72 -0.03 0.28 -12.61
CA CYS A 72 1.08 -0.50 -12.04
C CYS A 72 0.93 -0.73 -10.52
N VAL A 73 1.77 -1.63 -9.99
CA VAL A 73 1.83 -1.94 -8.55
C VAL A 73 2.16 -0.73 -7.69
N HIS A 74 2.96 0.23 -8.19
CA HIS A 74 3.31 1.45 -7.46
C HIS A 74 2.12 2.40 -7.31
N VAL A 75 1.30 2.53 -8.36
CA VAL A 75 0.05 3.32 -8.30
C VAL A 75 -0.95 2.65 -7.37
N GLY A 76 -1.09 1.33 -7.46
CA GLY A 76 -1.95 0.56 -6.56
C GLY A 76 -1.55 0.72 -5.08
N PHE A 77 -0.24 0.68 -4.79
CA PHE A 77 0.29 0.93 -3.45
C PHE A 77 0.07 2.38 -3.00
N ALA A 78 0.31 3.36 -3.87
CA ALA A 78 0.05 4.77 -3.56
C ALA A 78 -1.41 5.04 -3.18
N TRP A 79 -2.37 4.41 -3.86
CA TRP A 79 -3.80 4.48 -3.52
C TRP A 79 -4.15 3.89 -2.14
N ALA A 80 -3.31 3.00 -1.60
CA ALA A 80 -3.51 2.38 -0.30
C ALA A 80 -2.92 3.20 0.85
N ILE A 81 -2.15 4.26 0.57
CA ILE A 81 -1.55 5.12 1.59
C ILE A 81 -2.58 6.16 2.05
N PRO A 82 -2.92 6.24 3.36
CA PRO A 82 -3.91 7.20 3.87
C PRO A 82 -3.58 8.66 3.56
N GLU A 83 -2.33 9.09 3.73
CA GLU A 83 -1.85 10.45 3.44
C GLU A 83 -2.12 10.85 1.97
N VAL A 84 -1.95 9.90 1.05
CA VAL A 84 -2.21 10.12 -0.37
C VAL A 84 -3.71 10.29 -0.60
N TYR A 85 -4.54 9.52 0.09
CA TYR A 85 -6.00 9.66 0.00
C TYR A 85 -6.49 11.03 0.47
N GLU A 86 -5.92 11.56 1.55
CA GLU A 86 -6.23 12.91 2.06
C GLU A 86 -5.84 14.00 1.04
N LEU A 87 -4.65 13.92 0.45
CA LEU A 87 -4.20 14.85 -0.59
C LEU A 87 -5.06 14.79 -1.84
N LEU A 88 -5.44 13.59 -2.28
CA LEU A 88 -6.30 13.42 -3.44
C LEU A 88 -7.71 13.98 -3.18
N ASN A 89 -8.26 13.78 -1.99
CA ASN A 89 -9.54 14.37 -1.61
C ASN A 89 -9.48 15.90 -1.56
N ALA A 90 -8.40 16.48 -1.00
CA ALA A 90 -8.19 17.93 -0.99
C ALA A 90 -8.13 18.52 -2.40
N LYS A 91 -7.62 17.75 -3.37
CA LYS A 91 -7.55 18.11 -4.79
C LYS A 91 -8.80 17.73 -5.59
N GLY A 92 -9.82 17.13 -4.98
CA GLY A 92 -11.04 16.66 -5.66
C GLY A 92 -10.84 15.45 -6.58
N ILE A 93 -9.72 14.75 -6.45
CA ILE A 93 -9.35 13.60 -7.26
C ILE A 93 -9.96 12.33 -6.67
N LYS A 94 -10.82 11.65 -7.43
CA LYS A 94 -11.47 10.40 -7.01
C LYS A 94 -10.84 9.20 -7.70
N ARG A 95 -10.83 8.07 -6.99
CA ARG A 95 -10.40 6.79 -7.57
C ARG A 95 -11.33 6.43 -8.73
N PRO A 96 -10.80 6.13 -9.94
CA PRO A 96 -11.63 5.63 -11.03
C PRO A 96 -12.33 4.33 -10.60
N LYS A 97 -13.60 4.18 -11.01
CA LYS A 97 -14.42 3.00 -10.72
C LYS A 97 -13.91 1.75 -11.43
#